data_AF-A0A2V9V1R4-F1
#
_entry.id   AF-A0A2V9V1R4-F1
#
_cell.length_a   1.000
_cell.length_b   1.000
_cell.length_c   1.000
_cell.angle_alpha   90.00
_cell.angle_beta   90.00
_cell.angle_gamma   90.00
#
_symmetry.space_group_name_H-M   'P 1'
#
loop_
_entity.id
_entity.type
_entity.pdbx_description
1 polymer ?
#
loop_
_entity_poly.entity_id
_entity_poly.type
_entity_poly.pdbx_seq_one_letter_code
_entity_poly.pdbx_strand_id
1 'polypeptide(L)' 'VYGRSDLANKAIEEYRQAIEADPTSGYLTAGLAELYAKTGRIRDAVLEAQDILKRDPNNIEARKLLGRIYLRSLGDM' A
#
# COMPACT_ATOMS: atom_id res chain seq x y z
N VAL A 1 23.55 8.84 9.34
CA VAL A 1 22.74 7.61 9.26
C VAL A 1 21.40 7.98 8.61
N TYR A 2 21.39 8.09 7.29
CA TYR A 2 20.20 8.23 6.44
C TYR A 2 20.15 6.96 5.61
N GLY A 3 19.02 6.28 5.53
CA GLY A 3 19.03 4.95 4.91
C GLY A 3 17.65 4.37 4.72
N ARG A 4 17.02 3.87 5.79
CA ARG A 4 15.75 3.15 5.64
C ARG A 4 14.58 4.06 5.30
N SER A 5 14.47 5.23 5.94
CA SER A 5 13.38 6.17 5.69
C SER A 5 13.47 6.83 4.32
N ASP A 6 14.67 7.21 3.90
CA ASP A 6 14.89 7.84 2.58
C ASP A 6 14.67 6.86 1.44
N LEU A 7 15.15 5.61 1.59
CA LEU A 7 14.90 4.55 0.61
C LEU A 7 13.40 4.23 0.52
N ALA A 8 12.68 4.22 1.65
CA ALA A 8 11.23 4.05 1.65
C ALA A 8 10.50 5.17 0.91
N ASN A 9 10.89 6.43 1.12
CA ASN A 9 10.30 7.57 0.42
C ASN A 9 10.57 7.53 -1.09
N LYS A 10 11.80 7.16 -1.50
CA LYS A 10 12.12 6.95 -2.91
C LYS A 10 11.28 5.83 -3.51
N ALA A 11 11.19 4.68 -2.84
CA ALA A 11 10.38 3.57 -3.31
C ALA A 11 8.90 3.95 -3.46
N ILE A 12 8.35 4.77 -2.55
CA ILE A 12 6.98 5.28 -2.69
C ILE A 12 6.83 6.14 -3.94
N GLU A 13 7.81 7.00 -4.22
CA GLU A 13 7.78 7.85 -5.42
C GLU A 13 7.82 7.01 -6.71
N GLU A 14 8.68 6.00 -6.77
CA GLU A 14 8.75 5.07 -7.91
C GLU A 14 7.42 4.31 -8.10
N TYR A 15 6.79 3.86 -7.01
CA TYR A 15 5.47 3.24 -7.09
C TYR A 15 4.40 4.21 -7.61
N ARG A 16 4.42 5.48 -7.19
CA ARG A 16 3.48 6.49 -7.68
C ARG A 16 3.66 6.73 -9.18
N GLN A 17 4.89 6.89 -9.65
CA GLN A 17 5.18 7.04 -11.08
C GLN A 17 4.75 5.80 -11.89
N ALA A 18 4.97 4.59 -11.35
CA ALA A 18 4.52 3.37 -11.98
C ALA A 18 2.97 3.29 -12.06
N ILE A 19 2.27 3.75 -11.02
CA ILE A 19 0.80 3.83 -11.00
C ILE A 19 0.29 4.90 -11.96
N GLU A 20 0.98 6.04 -12.10
CA GLU A 20 0.63 7.04 -13.11
C GLU A 20 0.74 6.47 -14.53
N ALA A 21 1.73 5.61 -14.78
CA ALA A 21 1.91 4.93 -16.06
C ALA A 21 0.88 3.82 -16.31
N ASP A 22 0.49 3.06 -15.28
CA ASP A 22 -0.62 2.09 -15.34
C ASP A 22 -1.55 2.22 -14.13
N PRO A 23 -2.55 3.13 -14.20
CA PRO A 23 -3.46 3.38 -13.08
C PRO A 23 -4.36 2.20 -12.75
N THR A 24 -4.50 1.24 -13.67
CA THR A 24 -5.39 0.09 -13.51
C THR A 24 -4.74 -1.09 -12.82
N SER A 25 -3.42 -1.06 -12.66
CA SER A 25 -2.66 -2.13 -12.03
C SER A 25 -2.92 -2.25 -10.53
N GLY A 26 -3.83 -3.16 -10.17
CA GLY A 26 -4.05 -3.52 -8.77
C GLY A 26 -2.80 -4.07 -8.08
N TYR A 27 -1.87 -4.65 -8.85
CA TYR A 27 -0.57 -5.11 -8.32
C TYR A 27 0.30 -3.94 -7.84
N LEU A 28 0.41 -2.87 -8.62
CA LEU A 28 1.20 -1.68 -8.24
C LEU A 28 0.57 -0.96 -7.04
N THR A 29 -0.75 -0.78 -7.05
CA THR A 29 -1.49 -0.20 -5.92
C THR A 29 -1.34 -1.05 -4.65
N ALA A 30 -1.36 -2.39 -4.77
CA ALA A 30 -1.14 -3.28 -3.64
C ALA A 30 0.30 -3.19 -3.09
N GLY A 31 1.29 -3.10 -3.98
CA GLY A 31 2.70 -2.92 -3.60
C GLY A 31 2.92 -1.61 -2.83
N LEU A 32 2.31 -0.52 -3.29
CA LEU A 32 2.34 0.78 -2.61
C LEU A 32 1.69 0.70 -1.22
N ALA A 33 0.51 0.06 -1.11
CA ALA A 33 -0.17 -0.16 0.15
C ALA A 33 0.70 -0.95 1.16
N GLU A 34 1.35 -2.02 0.72
CA GLU A 34 2.26 -2.79 1.57
C GLU A 34 3.47 -1.97 2.03
N LEU A 35 4.02 -1.14 1.15
CA LEU A 35 5.14 -0.25 1.49
C LEU A 35 4.73 0.80 2.52
N TYR A 36 3.54 1.38 2.37
CA TYR A 36 2.98 2.28 3.38
C TYR A 36 2.80 1.57 4.73
N ALA A 37 2.26 0.35 4.74
CA ALA A 37 2.10 -0.42 5.96
C ALA A 37 3.44 -0.74 6.64
N LYS A 38 4.46 -1.14 5.85
CA LYS A 38 5.82 -1.42 6.35
C LYS A 38 6.51 -0.20 6.93
N THR A 39 6.12 1.00 6.51
CA THR A 39 6.73 2.27 6.93
C THR A 39 5.91 3.02 7.99
N GLY A 40 4.89 2.37 8.57
CA GLY A 40 4.04 2.94 9.62
C GLY A 40 2.98 3.92 9.11
N ARG A 41 2.89 4.13 7.80
CA ARG A 41 1.86 4.95 7.13
C ARG A 41 0.57 4.16 6.96
N ILE A 42 0.01 3.68 8.07
CA ILE A 42 -1.15 2.77 8.07
C ILE A 42 -2.36 3.37 7.37
N ARG A 43 -2.64 4.66 7.59
CA ARG A 43 -3.77 5.34 6.95
C ARG A 43 -3.67 5.31 5.43
N ASP A 44 -2.49 5.62 4.89
CA ASP A 44 -2.26 5.62 3.44
C ASP A 44 -2.39 4.19 2.88
N ALA A 45 -1.84 3.19 3.59
CA ALA A 45 -1.97 1.79 3.22
C ALA A 45 -3.43 1.34 3.09
N VAL A 46 -4.27 1.73 4.05
CA VAL A 46 -5.72 1.42 4.04
C VAL A 46 -6.40 2.05 2.83
N LEU A 47 -6.08 3.31 2.51
CA LEU A 47 -6.69 4.01 1.37
C LEU A 47 -6.38 3.32 0.04
N GLU A 48 -5.11 2.96 -0.19
CA GLU A 48 -4.70 2.26 -1.42
C GLU A 48 -5.38 0.89 -1.56
N ALA A 49 -5.42 0.09 -0.48
CA ALA A 49 -6.08 -1.21 -0.50
C ALA A 49 -7.61 -1.11 -0.69
N GLN A 50 -8.24 -0.08 -0.11
CA GLN A 50 -9.66 0.21 -0.34
C GLN A 50 -9.93 0.64 -1.77
N ASP A 51 -9.01 1.35 -2.42
CA ASP A 51 -9.20 1.79 -3.80
C ASP A 51 -9.25 0.60 -4.77
N ILE A 52 -8.41 -0.42 -4.55
CA ILE A 52 -8.51 -1.69 -5.30
C ILE A 52 -9.89 -2.32 -5.14
N LEU A 53 -10.43 -2.34 -3.91
CA LEU A 53 -11.76 -2.90 -3.63
C LEU A 53 -12.92 -2.05 -4.17
N LYS A 54 -12.73 -0.75 -4.40
CA LYS A 54 -13.74 0.08 -5.07
C LYS A 54 -13.86 -0.31 -6.55
N ARG A 55 -12.74 -0.64 -7.19
CA ARG A 55 -12.69 -1.05 -8.60
C ARG A 55 -13.13 -2.50 -8.79
N ASP A 56 -12.69 -3.38 -7.88
CA ASP A 56 -13.06 -4.79 -7.84
C ASP A 56 -13.47 -5.22 -6.41
N PRO A 57 -14.77 -5.12 -6.08
CA PRO A 57 -15.28 -5.48 -4.74
C PRO A 57 -15.09 -6.95 -4.35
N ASN A 58 -14.85 -7.83 -5.33
CA ASN A 58 -14.67 -9.26 -5.14
C ASN A 58 -13.19 -9.67 -5.10
N ASN A 59 -12.27 -8.71 -5.14
CA ASN A 59 -10.84 -8.97 -5.10
C ASN A 59 -10.40 -9.59 -3.76
N ILE A 60 -10.21 -10.91 -3.74
CA ILE A 60 -9.83 -11.67 -2.55
C ILE A 60 -8.46 -11.21 -2.03
N GLU A 61 -7.51 -10.92 -2.93
CA GLU A 61 -6.16 -10.51 -2.53
C GLU A 61 -6.15 -9.12 -1.89
N ALA A 62 -6.95 -8.18 -2.38
CA ALA A 62 -7.09 -6.86 -1.77
C ALA A 62 -7.77 -6.93 -0.39
N ARG A 63 -8.76 -7.83 -0.19
CA ARG A 63 -9.33 -8.08 1.14
C ARG A 63 -8.29 -8.65 2.10
N LYS A 64 -7.48 -9.61 1.66
CA LYS A 64 -6.39 -10.19 2.45
C LYS A 64 -5.35 -9.14 2.81
N LEU A 65 -4.97 -8.27 1.86
CA LEU A 65 -4.07 -7.15 2.08
C LEU A 65 -4.62 -6.20 3.15
N LEU A 66 -5.88 -5.79 3.05
CA LEU A 66 -6.51 -4.92 4.03
C LEU A 66 -6.53 -5.56 5.43
N GLY A 67 -6.80 -6.87 5.51
CA GLY A 67 -6.68 -7.63 6.75
C GLY A 67 -5.27 -7.60 7.35
N ARG A 68 -4.22 -7.80 6.53
CA ARG A 68 -2.82 -7.67 6.97
C ARG A 68 -2.51 -6.27 7.49
N ILE A 69 -3.01 -5.24 6.82
CA ILE A 69 -2.80 -3.83 7.22
C ILE A 69 -3.45 -3.56 8.58
N TYR A 70 -4.68 -4.01 8.81
CA TYR A 70 -5.36 -3.84 10.10
C TYR A 70 -4.69 -4.62 11.22
N LEU A 71 -4.24 -5.86 10.97
CA LEU A 71 -3.50 -6.64 11.97
C LEU A 71 -2.21 -5.92 12.40
N ARG A 72 -1.50 -5.29 11.46
CA ARG A 72 -0.33 -4.47 11.80
C ARG A 72 -0.72 -3.25 12.63
N SER A 73 -1.78 -2.54 12.24
CA SER A 73 -2.28 -1.38 13.00
C SER A 73 -2.64 -1.71 14.44
N LEU A 74 -3.13 -2.93 14.71
CA LEU A 74 -3.48 -3.40 16.04
C LEU A 74 -2.26 -3.78 16.88
N GLY A 75 -1.18 -4.25 16.26
CA GLY A 75 0.07 -4.59 16.94
C GLY A 75 0.96 -3.38 17.25
N ASP A 76 0.71 -2.25 16.58
CA ASP A 76 1.43 -0.99 16.79
C ASP A 76 0.74 -0.05 17.83
N MET A 77 -0.42 -0.46 18.38
CA MET A 77 -1.12 0.22 19.49
C MET A 77 -0.70 -0.35 20.86
#